data_AF-R2P339-F1
#
_entry.id   AF-R2P339-F1
#
_cell.length_a   1.000
_cell.length_b   1.000
_cell.length_c   1.000
_cell.angle_alpha   90.00
_cell.angle_beta   90.00
_cell.angle_gamma   90.00
#
_symmetry.space_group_name_H-M   'P 1'
#
loop_
_entity.id
_entity.type
_entity.pdbx_description
1 polymer ?
#
loop_
_entity_poly.entity_id
_entity_poly.type
_entity_poly.pdbx_seq_one_letter_code
_entity_poly.pdbx_strand_id
1 'polypeptide(L)'
;MSKKLMIQKETSISLNDSETINLASLRFDLKQFKLPQRFVVAKSDIQMRMEREQNHVGERVETGLMTLTFKVYDRAFVELVLNNGGTELGSPITIVVEHQEELPILDNYEDGELIPIRFNGLNIYPRKIQKKSFVGEGQPMIDTWQFAALKISADSYQLGEVNEPNTPAK
;
A
#
# COMPACT_ATOMS: atom_id res chain seq x y z
N MET A 1 -26.72 18.35 -18.60
CA MET A 1 -26.65 16.88 -18.61
C MET A 1 -26.39 16.39 -17.20
N SER A 2 -27.29 15.59 -16.63
CA SER A 2 -27.15 15.04 -15.27
C SER A 2 -26.11 13.92 -15.28
N LYS A 3 -24.96 14.11 -14.61
CA LYS A 3 -23.99 13.04 -14.38
C LYS A 3 -24.61 12.06 -13.38
N LYS A 4 -25.28 11.03 -13.89
CA LYS A 4 -25.77 9.90 -13.08
C LYS A 4 -24.56 9.19 -12.48
N LEU A 5 -24.47 9.18 -11.15
CA LEU A 5 -23.57 8.28 -10.42
C LEU A 5 -24.07 6.85 -10.67
N MET A 6 -23.25 6.04 -11.32
CA MET A 6 -23.56 4.65 -11.62
C MET A 6 -22.52 3.77 -10.94
N ILE A 7 -22.95 2.94 -9.99
CA ILE A 7 -22.11 1.91 -9.38
C ILE A 7 -21.95 0.81 -10.44
N GLN A 8 -20.74 0.63 -10.98
CA GLN A 8 -20.47 -0.46 -11.92
C GLN A 8 -20.62 -1.80 -11.19
N LYS A 9 -21.61 -2.58 -11.61
CA LYS A 9 -21.95 -3.92 -11.09
C LYS A 9 -21.03 -4.98 -11.71
N GLU A 10 -19.76 -5.00 -11.33
CA GLU A 10 -18.95 -6.20 -11.54
C GLU A 10 -18.59 -6.72 -10.14
N THR A 11 -19.31 -7.78 -9.73
CA THR A 11 -19.29 -8.43 -8.39
C THR A 11 -19.86 -7.64 -7.21
N SER A 12 -21.16 -7.32 -7.24
CA SER A 12 -21.88 -6.98 -6.00
C SER A 12 -22.08 -8.24 -5.15
N ILE A 13 -21.35 -8.35 -4.03
CA ILE A 13 -21.64 -9.38 -3.02
C ILE A 13 -22.87 -8.93 -2.23
N SER A 14 -23.92 -9.74 -2.21
CA SER A 14 -25.13 -9.49 -1.42
C SER A 14 -24.79 -9.59 0.06
N LEU A 15 -24.93 -8.51 0.82
CA LEU A 15 -24.75 -8.51 2.27
C LEU A 15 -25.91 -9.17 3.03
N ASN A 16 -26.93 -9.66 2.31
CA ASN A 16 -28.15 -10.24 2.87
C ASN A 16 -28.26 -11.76 2.68
N ASP A 17 -27.39 -12.37 1.88
CA ASP A 17 -27.26 -13.82 1.87
C ASP A 17 -26.47 -14.18 3.13
N SER A 18 -27.01 -15.06 3.97
CA SER A 18 -26.59 -15.29 5.37
C SER A 18 -25.18 -15.90 5.53
N GLU A 19 -24.29 -15.69 4.58
CA GLU A 19 -22.88 -16.06 4.57
C GLU A 19 -22.04 -15.01 5.30
N THR A 20 -21.12 -15.47 6.15
CA THR A 20 -20.18 -14.58 6.84
C THR A 20 -19.10 -14.14 5.85
N ILE A 21 -19.21 -12.93 5.31
CA ILE A 21 -18.23 -12.37 4.37
C ILE A 21 -17.10 -11.70 5.14
N ASN A 22 -15.86 -12.14 4.91
CA ASN A 22 -14.70 -11.47 5.45
C ASN A 22 -14.39 -10.20 4.63
N LEU A 23 -14.72 -9.02 5.16
CA LEU A 23 -14.44 -7.75 4.48
C LEU A 23 -12.95 -7.52 4.17
N ALA A 24 -12.03 -8.20 4.88
CA ALA A 24 -10.60 -8.09 4.62
C ALA A 24 -10.15 -8.78 3.32
N SER A 25 -10.96 -9.68 2.75
CA SER A 25 -10.67 -10.32 1.46
C SER A 25 -11.26 -9.58 0.27
N LEU A 26 -12.02 -8.50 0.50
CA LEU A 26 -12.63 -7.70 -0.56
C LEU A 26 -11.59 -6.75 -1.16
N ARG A 27 -11.59 -6.66 -2.49
CA ARG A 27 -10.70 -5.79 -3.25
C ARG A 27 -11.52 -4.71 -3.94
N PHE A 28 -11.02 -3.48 -3.92
CA PHE A 28 -11.58 -2.40 -4.71
C PHE A 28 -10.97 -2.37 -6.12
N ASP A 29 -11.75 -1.92 -7.09
CA ASP A 29 -11.23 -1.62 -8.43
C ASP A 29 -10.25 -0.44 -8.35
N LEU A 30 -9.01 -0.67 -8.79
CA LEU A 30 -7.94 0.34 -8.82
C LEU A 30 -8.34 1.59 -9.63
N LYS A 31 -9.19 1.45 -10.66
CA LYS A 31 -9.64 2.57 -11.50
C LYS A 31 -10.42 3.64 -10.71
N GLN A 32 -10.91 3.29 -9.52
CA GLN A 32 -11.59 4.22 -8.62
C GLN A 32 -10.62 5.15 -7.88
N PHE A 33 -9.31 4.86 -7.93
CA PHE A 33 -8.28 5.61 -7.23
C PHE A 33 -7.36 6.32 -8.22
N LYS A 34 -6.95 7.54 -7.86
CA LYS A 34 -5.93 8.29 -8.59
C LYS A 34 -4.55 7.83 -8.13
N LEU A 35 -4.10 6.68 -8.62
CA LEU A 35 -2.75 6.19 -8.38
C LEU A 35 -1.77 6.78 -9.42
N PRO A 36 -0.57 7.19 -9.01
CA PRO A 36 0.51 7.54 -9.92
C PRO A 36 0.86 6.38 -10.85
N GLN A 37 1.31 6.70 -12.06
CA GLN A 37 1.81 5.71 -13.02
C GLN A 37 3.28 5.36 -12.77
N ARG A 38 4.04 6.29 -12.19
CA ARG A 38 5.47 6.16 -11.90
C ARG A 38 5.72 6.61 -10.48
N PHE A 39 6.44 5.80 -9.73
CA PHE A 39 6.72 6.03 -8.33
C PHE A 39 8.21 6.28 -8.10
N VAL A 40 8.51 7.09 -7.10
CA VAL A 40 9.84 7.20 -6.51
C VAL A 40 9.76 7.00 -5.00
N VAL A 41 10.83 6.47 -4.41
CA VAL A 41 10.94 6.20 -2.98
C VAL A 41 12.31 6.65 -2.48
N ALA A 42 12.37 7.28 -1.31
CA ALA A 42 13.63 7.54 -0.66
C ALA A 42 14.11 6.27 0.06
N LYS A 43 15.43 6.06 0.13
CA LYS A 43 16.02 4.93 0.86
C LYS A 43 15.54 4.84 2.32
N SER A 44 15.41 5.98 3.00
CA SER A 44 14.90 6.09 4.38
C SER A 44 13.42 5.76 4.54
N ASP A 45 12.68 5.71 3.44
CA ASP A 45 11.23 5.47 3.39
C ASP A 45 10.86 4.02 3.07
N ILE A 46 11.86 3.15 3.01
CA ILE A 46 11.71 1.70 2.90
C ILE A 46 11.84 1.11 4.30
N GLN A 47 10.75 0.51 4.78
CA GLN A 47 10.71 -0.17 6.07
C GLN A 47 10.58 -1.66 5.88
N MET A 48 11.33 -2.42 6.66
CA MET A 48 11.31 -3.87 6.67
C MET A 48 10.85 -4.39 8.02
N ARG A 49 10.03 -5.44 8.00
CA ARG A 49 9.64 -6.17 9.20
C ARG A 49 9.65 -7.67 8.92
N MET A 50 10.37 -8.43 9.76
CA MET A 50 10.32 -9.89 9.74
C MET A 50 8.92 -10.39 10.09
N GLU A 51 8.44 -11.35 9.31
CA GLU A 51 7.17 -12.01 9.55
C GLU A 51 7.32 -13.05 10.65
N ARG A 52 6.29 -13.15 11.49
CA ARG A 52 6.27 -14.03 12.64
C ARG A 52 4.96 -14.78 12.68
N GLU A 53 5.07 -16.09 12.86
CA GLU A 53 3.93 -16.98 13.01
C GLU A 53 3.93 -17.62 14.39
N GLN A 54 2.74 -18.00 14.85
CA GLN A 54 2.59 -18.68 16.13
C GLN A 54 2.82 -20.18 15.91
N ASN A 55 3.80 -20.75 16.61
CA ASN A 55 4.06 -22.19 16.55
C ASN A 55 3.00 -22.98 17.35
N HIS A 56 3.08 -24.31 17.29
CA HIS A 56 2.18 -25.24 17.97
C HIS A 56 2.23 -25.15 19.51
N VAL A 57 3.23 -24.47 20.08
CA VAL A 57 3.40 -24.23 21.53
C VAL A 57 2.93 -22.81 21.91
N GLY A 58 2.47 -22.02 20.94
CA GLY A 58 1.96 -20.66 21.17
C GLY A 58 3.03 -19.56 21.12
N GLU A 59 4.29 -19.88 20.82
CA GLU A 59 5.37 -18.90 20.71
C GLU A 59 5.41 -18.27 19.30
N ARG A 60 5.80 -17.00 19.21
CA ARG A 60 5.99 -16.31 17.92
C ARG A 60 7.39 -16.56 17.37
N VAL A 61 7.49 -17.35 16.32
CA VAL A 61 8.73 -17.69 15.62
C VAL A 61 8.82 -16.94 14.30
N GLU A 62 10.05 -16.58 13.90
CA GLU A 62 10.30 -15.91 12.63
C GLU A 62 10.15 -16.90 11.47
N THR A 63 9.45 -16.50 10.41
CA THR A 63 9.15 -17.37 9.26
C THR A 63 10.26 -17.38 8.20
N GLY A 64 11.24 -16.47 8.33
CA GLY A 64 12.21 -16.18 7.27
C GLY A 64 11.67 -15.28 6.16
N LEU A 65 10.37 -14.97 6.17
CA LEU A 65 9.73 -14.03 5.25
C LEU A 65 9.70 -12.62 5.83
N MET A 66 9.54 -11.65 4.94
CA MET A 66 9.54 -10.23 5.29
C MET A 66 8.36 -9.50 4.68
N THR A 67 7.84 -8.54 5.45
CA THR A 67 6.95 -7.51 4.94
C THR A 67 7.77 -6.24 4.68
N LEU A 68 7.75 -5.75 3.44
CA LEU A 68 8.32 -4.47 3.04
C LEU A 68 7.22 -3.42 2.94
N THR A 69 7.48 -2.23 3.48
CA THR A 69 6.58 -1.07 3.42
C THR A 69 7.31 0.09 2.78
N PHE A 70 6.77 0.60 1.69
CA PHE A 70 7.32 1.69 0.92
C PHE A 70 6.44 2.92 1.08
N LYS A 71 7.02 4.06 1.46
CA LYS A 71 6.38 5.36 1.28
C LYS A 71 6.83 5.94 -0.05
N VAL A 72 5.92 5.95 -1.02
CA VAL A 72 6.25 6.33 -2.39
C VAL A 72 5.56 7.62 -2.79
N TYR A 73 6.18 8.34 -3.71
CA TYR A 73 5.71 9.62 -4.22
C TYR A 73 5.44 9.52 -5.72
N ASP A 74 4.56 10.38 -6.23
CA ASP A 74 4.35 10.53 -7.67
C ASP A 74 5.59 11.16 -8.30
N ARG A 75 6.28 10.40 -9.16
CA ARG A 75 7.49 10.87 -9.83
C ARG A 75 7.26 12.16 -10.61
N ALA A 76 6.13 12.28 -11.31
CA ALA A 76 5.85 13.45 -12.14
C ALA A 76 5.64 14.71 -11.30
N PHE A 77 4.99 14.57 -10.15
CA PHE A 77 4.81 15.66 -9.20
C PHE A 77 6.15 16.08 -8.58
N VAL A 78 6.96 15.11 -8.15
CA VAL A 78 8.27 15.39 -7.56
C VAL A 78 9.20 16.10 -8.55
N GLU A 79 9.30 15.61 -9.79
CA GLU A 79 10.09 16.25 -10.84
C GLU A 79 9.63 17.70 -11.07
N LEU A 80 8.32 17.94 -11.10
CA LEU A 80 7.77 19.29 -11.22
C LEU A 80 8.20 20.19 -10.04
N VAL A 81 8.09 19.71 -8.80
CA VAL A 81 8.47 20.48 -7.60
C VAL A 81 9.95 20.84 -7.62
N LEU A 82 10.82 19.85 -7.86
CA LEU A 82 12.27 20.04 -7.87
C LEU A 82 12.71 20.99 -8.99
N ASN A 83 12.12 20.86 -10.19
CA ASN A 83 12.41 21.76 -11.32
C ASN A 83 12.03 23.22 -11.05
N ASN A 84 11.10 23.46 -10.12
CA ASN A 84 10.71 24.80 -9.67
C ASN A 84 11.45 25.26 -8.40
N GLY A 85 12.46 24.51 -7.93
CA GLY A 85 13.25 24.84 -6.73
C GLY A 85 12.52 24.59 -5.41
N GLY A 86 11.40 23.87 -5.43
CA GLY A 86 10.67 23.48 -4.23
C GLY A 86 11.25 22.23 -3.56
N THR A 87 10.94 22.03 -2.28
CA THR A 87 11.39 20.87 -1.49
C THR A 87 10.24 20.00 -0.96
N GLU A 88 9.00 20.38 -1.21
CA GLU A 88 7.81 19.68 -0.70
C GLU A 88 7.33 18.60 -1.67
N LEU A 89 7.67 17.33 -1.41
CA LEU A 89 7.39 16.18 -2.30
C LEU A 89 5.92 15.71 -2.28
N GLY A 90 5.05 16.41 -1.54
CA GLY A 90 3.65 16.05 -1.35
C GLY A 90 3.46 14.93 -0.31
N SER A 91 2.25 14.37 -0.27
CA SER A 91 1.92 13.28 0.66
C SER A 91 2.29 11.92 0.09
N PRO A 92 3.06 11.08 0.82
CA PRO A 92 3.41 9.76 0.33
C PRO A 92 2.23 8.81 0.33
N ILE A 93 2.26 7.87 -0.61
CA ILE A 93 1.38 6.71 -0.68
C ILE A 93 2.11 5.54 -0.03
N THR A 94 1.47 4.86 0.92
CA THR A 94 2.06 3.66 1.54
C THR A 94 1.66 2.41 0.76
N ILE A 95 2.64 1.69 0.22
CA ILE A 95 2.46 0.41 -0.47
C ILE A 95 3.18 -0.68 0.30
N VAL A 96 2.51 -1.80 0.55
CA VAL A 96 3.04 -2.92 1.32
C VAL A 96 3.24 -4.13 0.41
N VAL A 97 4.40 -4.77 0.50
CA VAL A 97 4.70 -6.03 -0.19
C VAL A 97 4.98 -7.07 0.88
N GLU A 98 4.15 -8.11 0.95
CA GLU A 98 4.24 -9.16 1.98
C GLU A 98 4.94 -10.40 1.43
N HIS A 99 5.38 -11.28 2.33
CA HIS A 99 5.94 -12.59 2.00
C HIS A 99 7.18 -12.53 1.08
N GLN A 100 8.04 -11.54 1.29
CA GLN A 100 9.27 -11.38 0.51
C GLN A 100 10.42 -12.17 1.13
N GLU A 101 11.16 -12.89 0.29
CA GLU A 101 12.36 -13.65 0.68
C GLU A 101 13.64 -12.80 0.55
N GLU A 102 13.64 -11.84 -0.38
CA GLU A 102 14.81 -11.04 -0.71
C GLU A 102 14.72 -9.61 -0.18
N LEU A 103 15.88 -9.06 0.19
CA LEU A 103 16.02 -7.68 0.62
C LEU A 103 16.18 -6.74 -0.59
N PRO A 104 15.63 -5.51 -0.52
CA PRO A 104 15.98 -4.48 -1.48
C PRO A 104 17.48 -4.20 -1.41
N ILE A 105 18.17 -4.31 -2.55
CA ILE A 105 19.58 -3.95 -2.67
C ILE A 105 19.66 -2.43 -2.83
N LEU A 106 20.19 -1.75 -1.80
CA LEU A 106 20.20 -0.28 -1.73
C LEU A 106 21.61 0.33 -1.79
N ASP A 107 22.65 -0.51 -1.90
CA ASP A 107 24.06 -0.09 -1.81
C ASP A 107 24.49 0.84 -2.95
N ASN A 108 23.77 0.78 -4.08
CA ASN A 108 24.04 1.61 -5.25
C ASN A 108 23.37 3.00 -5.18
N TYR A 109 22.64 3.31 -4.11
CA TYR A 109 21.89 4.55 -3.98
C TYR A 109 22.37 5.40 -2.80
N GLU A 110 22.47 6.71 -3.05
CA GLU A 110 22.91 7.67 -2.07
C GLU A 110 21.83 7.98 -1.02
N ASP A 111 22.25 8.43 0.15
CA ASP A 111 21.31 8.86 1.19
C ASP A 111 20.63 10.18 0.75
N GLY A 112 19.30 10.15 0.68
CA GLY A 112 18.49 11.26 0.16
C GLY A 112 18.15 11.14 -1.33
N GLU A 113 18.70 10.15 -2.04
CA GLU A 113 18.32 9.86 -3.42
C GLU A 113 16.88 9.33 -3.50
N LEU A 114 16.14 9.82 -4.50
CA LEU A 114 14.81 9.32 -4.84
C LEU A 114 14.93 8.24 -5.91
N ILE A 115 14.72 7.00 -5.48
CA ILE A 115 14.91 5.80 -6.27
C ILE A 115 13.62 5.52 -7.05
N PRO A 116 13.66 5.40 -8.39
CA PRO A 116 12.52 4.93 -9.16
C PRO A 116 12.09 3.53 -8.71
N ILE A 117 10.79 3.31 -8.58
CA ILE A 117 10.23 2.01 -8.19
C ILE A 117 9.00 1.68 -9.01
N ARG A 118 8.85 0.40 -9.37
CA ARG A 118 7.66 -0.16 -10.00
C ARG A 118 7.07 -1.24 -9.11
N PHE A 119 5.75 -1.34 -9.12
CA PHE A 119 5.00 -2.35 -8.39
C PHE A 119 4.16 -3.18 -9.36
N ASN A 120 4.15 -4.49 -9.17
CA ASN A 120 3.33 -5.41 -9.94
C ASN A 120 2.19 -5.96 -9.06
N GLY A 121 1.02 -6.16 -9.65
CA GLY A 121 -0.13 -6.72 -8.93
C GLY A 121 -0.64 -5.80 -7.82
N LEU A 122 -0.79 -4.50 -8.10
CA LEU A 122 -1.35 -3.56 -7.12
C LEU A 122 -2.78 -3.98 -6.72
N ASN A 123 -3.07 -3.93 -5.43
CA ASN A 123 -4.38 -4.27 -4.88
C ASN A 123 -4.74 -3.27 -3.77
N ILE A 124 -6.02 -2.91 -3.67
CA ILE A 124 -6.54 -2.04 -2.61
C ILE A 124 -7.63 -2.77 -1.85
N TYR A 125 -7.53 -2.85 -0.53
CA TYR A 125 -8.49 -3.55 0.31
C TYR A 125 -8.75 -2.85 1.65
N PRO A 126 -9.89 -3.12 2.30
CA PRO A 126 -10.18 -2.61 3.63
C PRO A 126 -9.16 -3.10 4.66
N ARG A 127 -8.63 -2.17 5.45
CA ARG A 127 -7.72 -2.46 6.57
C ARG A 127 -8.43 -2.27 7.90
N LYS A 128 -8.34 -3.30 8.75
CA LYS A 128 -8.70 -3.19 10.17
C LYS A 128 -7.62 -2.39 10.90
N ILE A 129 -8.06 -1.46 11.72
CA ILE A 129 -7.21 -0.73 12.67
C ILE A 129 -7.80 -0.85 14.06
N GLN A 130 -6.92 -0.91 15.05
CA GLN A 130 -7.31 -0.89 16.45
C GLN A 130 -7.63 0.56 16.84
N LYS A 131 -8.83 0.80 17.36
CA LYS A 131 -9.29 2.11 17.82
C LYS A 131 -9.82 2.02 19.24
N LYS A 132 -9.43 2.98 20.08
CA LYS A 132 -10.08 3.22 21.36
C LYS A 132 -11.51 3.67 21.10
N SER A 133 -12.48 2.96 21.66
CA SER A 133 -13.91 3.24 21.50
C SER A 133 -14.55 3.53 22.84
N PHE A 134 -15.43 4.53 22.83
CA PHE A 134 -16.26 4.87 23.97
C PHE A 134 -17.40 3.84 24.08
N VAL A 135 -17.62 3.31 25.29
CA VAL A 135 -18.62 2.28 25.57
C VAL A 135 -19.68 2.71 26.60
N GLY A 136 -19.50 3.86 27.26
CA GLY A 136 -20.45 4.38 28.24
C GLY A 136 -19.79 5.32 29.24
N GLU A 137 -20.60 6.16 29.89
CA GLU A 137 -20.13 7.10 30.91
C GLU A 137 -19.62 6.34 32.15
N GLY A 138 -18.43 6.70 32.64
CA GLY A 138 -17.78 6.02 33.77
C GLY A 138 -17.03 4.72 33.42
N GLN A 139 -17.01 4.27 32.16
CA GLN A 139 -16.26 3.09 31.72
C GLN A 139 -14.98 3.50 30.96
N PRO A 140 -13.85 2.79 31.15
CA PRO A 140 -12.63 3.06 30.39
C PRO A 140 -12.85 2.76 28.90
N MET A 141 -12.21 3.55 28.03
CA MET A 141 -12.23 3.28 26.59
C MET A 141 -11.58 1.93 26.30
N ILE A 142 -12.30 1.09 25.55
CA ILE A 142 -11.81 -0.24 25.16
C ILE A 142 -11.20 -0.21 23.76
N ASP A 143 -10.25 -1.10 23.50
CA ASP A 143 -9.72 -1.29 22.16
C ASP A 143 -10.68 -2.14 21.33
N THR A 144 -11.11 -1.61 20.19
CA THR A 144 -11.92 -2.34 19.22
C THR A 144 -11.22 -2.39 17.87
N TRP A 145 -11.46 -3.45 17.11
CA TRP A 145 -10.97 -3.59 15.75
C TRP A 145 -12.04 -3.13 14.77
N GLN A 146 -11.74 -2.10 13.98
CA GLN A 146 -12.68 -1.52 13.03
C GLN A 146 -12.03 -1.37 11.65
N PHE A 147 -12.80 -1.60 10.58
CA PHE A 147 -12.37 -1.25 9.23
C PHE A 147 -12.50 0.26 9.05
N ALA A 148 -11.38 0.96 9.04
CA ALA A 148 -11.38 2.43 9.00
C ALA A 148 -10.20 3.02 8.20
N ALA A 149 -9.50 2.19 7.44
CA ALA A 149 -8.46 2.60 6.50
C ALA A 149 -8.47 1.69 5.27
N LEU A 150 -7.81 2.12 4.20
CA LEU A 150 -7.47 1.29 3.06
C LEU A 150 -6.00 0.88 3.15
N LYS A 151 -5.69 -0.35 2.74
CA LYS A 151 -4.31 -0.80 2.50
C LYS A 151 -4.12 -0.94 1.00
N ILE A 152 -2.98 -0.45 0.52
CA ILE A 152 -2.50 -0.69 -0.84
C ILE A 152 -1.38 -1.71 -0.72
N SER A 153 -1.47 -2.81 -1.45
CA SER A 153 -0.41 -3.80 -1.53
C SER A 153 0.02 -4.05 -2.96
N ALA A 154 1.18 -4.64 -3.13
CA ALA A 154 1.65 -5.19 -4.39
C ALA A 154 2.18 -6.61 -4.17
N ASP A 155 2.21 -7.40 -5.24
CA ASP A 155 2.72 -8.77 -5.20
C ASP A 155 4.26 -8.78 -5.27
N SER A 156 4.83 -7.82 -6.01
CA SER A 156 6.29 -7.62 -6.12
C SER A 156 6.63 -6.18 -6.47
N TYR A 157 7.92 -5.84 -6.37
CA TYR A 157 8.46 -4.54 -6.71
C TYR A 157 9.78 -4.67 -7.48
N GLN A 158 10.16 -3.60 -8.17
CA GLN A 158 11.46 -3.47 -8.83
C GLN A 158 12.01 -2.06 -8.63
N LEU A 159 13.23 -1.96 -8.09
CA LEU A 159 13.95 -0.70 -7.91
C LEU A 159 14.78 -0.36 -9.16
N GLY A 160 14.96 0.93 -9.40
CA GLY A 160 15.72 1.48 -10.53
C GLY A 160 14.90 1.68 -11.80
N GLU A 161 15.51 2.33 -12.79
CA GLU A 161 14.90 2.47 -14.11
C GLU A 161 14.95 1.12 -14.84
N VAL A 162 13.79 0.47 -14.94
CA VAL A 162 13.61 -0.61 -15.90
C VAL A 162 13.58 0.05 -17.26
N ASN A 163 14.61 -0.20 -18.10
CA ASN A 163 14.65 0.21 -19.50
C ASN A 163 13.24 0.13 -20.09
N GLU A 164 12.61 1.29 -20.31
CA GLU A 164 11.36 1.31 -21.05
C GLU A 164 11.69 0.72 -22.43
N PRO A 165 10.93 -0.24 -22.96
CA PRO A 165 11.11 -0.60 -24.35
C PRO A 165 10.92 0.69 -25.13
N ASN A 166 12.01 1.16 -25.75
CA ASN A 166 12.03 2.27 -26.70
C ASN A 166 10.91 2.03 -27.69
N THR A 167 9.73 2.60 -27.41
CA THR A 167 8.64 2.61 -28.37
C THR A 167 8.95 3.85 -29.19
N PRO A 168 9.46 3.70 -30.43
CA PRO A 168 9.69 4.86 -31.26
C PRO A 168 8.35 5.56 -31.43
N ALA A 169 8.35 6.87 -31.21
CA ALA A 169 7.21 7.72 -31.49
C ALA A 169 6.70 7.40 -32.91
N LYS A 170 5.40 7.08 -33.01
CA LYS A 170 4.66 7.14 -34.28
C LYS A 170 4.02 8.50 -34.39
#